data_AF-A0A9D9PYH2-F1
#
_entry.id   AF-A0A9D9PYH2-F1
#
_cell.length_a   1.000
_cell.length_b   1.000
_cell.length_c   1.000
_cell.angle_alpha   90.00
_cell.angle_beta   90.00
_cell.angle_gamma   90.00
#
_symmetry.space_group_name_H-M   'P 1'
#
loop_
_entity.id
_entity.type
_entity.pdbx_description
1 polymer ?
#
loop_
_entity_poly.entity_id
_entity_poly.type
_entity_poly.pdbx_seq_one_letter_code
_entity_poly.pdbx_strand_id
1 'polypeptide(L)'
;MYGENELLIPNSGRQTVIPENYLTAASAEPGADDYRQIVYLDFDGAETSYHNRDLNMAIDTVLVEDSGFSSTDISLIVKVLNEQFGDDVVFTAELPKAGEYSTVYIGPTEAFRSYGAFLGLAETIDVGNEIHNDNAFVFLNSSASLDTLVSVIAHETAHIVYGRDHGGECLQRFASD
;
A
#
# COMPACT_ATOMS: atom_id res chain seq x y z
N MET A 1 -36.37 27.03 -50.15
CA MET A 1 -34.93 26.74 -50.08
C MET A 1 -34.62 26.40 -48.64
N TYR A 2 -34.18 25.15 -48.40
CA TYR A 2 -33.56 24.57 -47.20
C TYR A 2 -34.41 24.63 -45.90
N GLY A 3 -34.91 23.52 -45.33
CA GLY A 3 -34.34 22.17 -45.27
C GLY A 3 -33.55 22.04 -43.98
N GLU A 4 -34.10 21.26 -43.05
CA GLU A 4 -33.61 20.95 -41.71
C GLU A 4 -32.19 20.37 -41.77
N ASN A 5 -31.28 20.89 -40.94
CA ASN A 5 -29.95 20.32 -40.77
C ASN A 5 -29.87 19.66 -39.38
N GLU A 6 -30.46 18.46 -39.27
CA GLU A 6 -29.96 17.43 -38.38
C GLU A 6 -28.84 16.68 -39.11
N LEU A 7 -27.61 16.74 -38.59
CA LEU A 7 -26.49 15.98 -39.13
C LEU A 7 -26.49 14.58 -38.50
N LEU A 8 -27.13 13.63 -39.18
CA LEU A 8 -26.90 12.19 -39.06
C LEU A 8 -25.61 11.82 -39.79
N ILE A 9 -24.72 11.00 -39.19
CA ILE A 9 -24.23 9.68 -39.68
C ILE A 9 -23.18 9.08 -38.70
N PRO A 10 -22.94 7.74 -38.61
CA PRO A 10 -23.85 6.58 -38.68
C PRO A 10 -23.63 5.54 -37.55
N ASN A 11 -24.70 4.83 -37.19
CA ASN A 11 -24.64 3.52 -36.54
C ASN A 11 -24.25 2.46 -37.61
N SER A 12 -23.00 2.00 -37.59
CA SER A 12 -22.59 0.83 -38.38
C SER A 12 -22.69 -0.42 -37.50
N GLY A 13 -23.85 -1.08 -37.57
CA GLY A 13 -24.00 -2.44 -37.09
C GLY A 13 -22.97 -3.35 -37.73
N ARG A 14 -22.09 -3.90 -36.91
CA ARG A 14 -21.43 -5.18 -37.19
C ARG A 14 -21.81 -6.11 -36.07
N GLN A 15 -22.85 -6.88 -36.33
CA GLN A 15 -23.26 -8.00 -35.49
C GLN A 15 -22.17 -9.06 -35.64
N THR A 16 -21.23 -9.09 -34.71
CA THR A 16 -20.23 -10.15 -34.62
C THR A 16 -20.95 -11.39 -34.12
N VAL A 17 -21.26 -12.30 -35.05
CA VAL A 17 -21.68 -13.65 -34.73
C VAL A 17 -20.49 -14.34 -34.08
N ILE A 18 -20.53 -14.50 -32.76
CA ILE A 18 -19.56 -15.31 -32.02
C ILE A 18 -19.99 -16.76 -32.20
N PRO A 19 -19.17 -17.65 -32.78
CA PRO A 19 -19.51 -19.07 -32.83
C PRO A 19 -19.60 -19.62 -31.39
N GLU A 20 -20.67 -20.34 -31.10
CA GLU A 20 -20.84 -21.10 -29.86
C GLU A 20 -19.76 -22.19 -29.80
N ASN A 21 -18.57 -21.87 -29.30
CA ASN A 21 -17.56 -22.83 -28.79
C ASN A 21 -16.36 -22.18 -28.08
N TYR A 22 -16.56 -21.06 -27.39
CA TYR A 22 -15.57 -20.54 -26.43
C TYR A 22 -16.20 -20.40 -25.04
N LEU A 23 -16.48 -21.55 -24.42
CA LEU A 23 -16.63 -21.65 -22.97
C LEU A 23 -15.29 -22.07 -22.39
N THR A 24 -14.37 -21.13 -22.16
CA THR A 24 -13.24 -21.32 -21.24
C THR A 24 -12.79 -19.96 -20.71
N ALA A 25 -13.01 -19.74 -19.42
CA ALA A 25 -12.39 -18.75 -18.54
C ALA A 25 -12.19 -17.35 -19.14
N ALA A 26 -13.21 -16.50 -19.01
CA ALA A 26 -13.01 -15.06 -19.06
C ALA A 26 -12.14 -14.64 -17.87
N SER A 27 -10.84 -14.49 -18.12
CA SER A 27 -10.01 -13.48 -17.48
C SER A 27 -10.75 -12.15 -17.61
N ALA A 28 -11.27 -11.64 -16.50
CA ALA A 28 -11.81 -10.30 -16.46
C ALA A 28 -10.69 -9.32 -16.85
N GLU A 29 -10.87 -8.63 -17.97
CA GLU A 29 -10.18 -7.36 -18.23
C GLU A 29 -10.45 -6.46 -17.00
N PRO A 30 -9.44 -5.89 -16.33
CA PRO A 30 -9.68 -5.04 -15.18
C PRO A 30 -10.48 -3.81 -15.63
N GLY A 31 -11.72 -3.72 -15.18
CA GLY A 31 -12.56 -2.54 -15.33
C GLY A 31 -11.96 -1.38 -14.55
N ALA A 32 -12.07 -0.18 -15.11
CA ALA A 32 -11.43 1.04 -14.67
C ALA A 32 -11.97 1.66 -13.35
N ASP A 33 -12.53 0.88 -12.41
CA ASP A 33 -13.14 1.38 -11.16
C ASP A 33 -12.85 0.49 -9.93
N ASP A 34 -11.64 -0.08 -9.83
CA ASP A 34 -11.14 -0.67 -8.57
C ASP A 34 -9.85 0.06 -8.12
N TYR A 35 -9.97 1.34 -7.78
CA TYR A 35 -8.88 2.24 -7.35
C TYR A 35 -8.37 1.97 -5.92
N ARG A 36 -8.52 0.74 -5.42
CA ARG A 36 -8.10 0.42 -4.04
C ARG A 36 -6.59 0.26 -3.96
N GLN A 37 -5.97 1.00 -3.05
CA GLN A 37 -4.54 0.82 -2.78
C GLN A 37 -4.31 -0.49 -2.04
N ILE A 38 -3.44 -1.35 -2.57
CA ILE A 38 -3.03 -2.56 -1.87
C ILE A 38 -1.76 -2.25 -1.08
N VAL A 39 -1.78 -2.58 0.22
CA VAL A 39 -0.61 -2.47 1.10
C VAL A 39 -0.24 -3.85 1.58
N TYR A 40 0.90 -4.34 1.10
CA TYR A 40 1.51 -5.58 1.56
C TYR A 40 2.32 -5.34 2.84
N LEU A 41 2.04 -6.13 3.87
CA LEU A 41 2.76 -6.13 5.13
C LEU A 41 3.73 -7.31 5.16
N ASP A 42 5.02 -7.02 5.08
CA ASP A 42 6.09 -8.03 5.12
C ASP A 42 6.62 -8.20 6.54
N PHE A 43 6.35 -9.35 7.15
CA PHE A 43 6.76 -9.69 8.52
C PHE A 43 7.94 -10.69 8.57
N ASP A 44 8.33 -11.25 7.42
CA ASP A 44 9.22 -12.42 7.33
C ASP A 44 10.70 -12.02 7.20
N GLY A 45 10.97 -10.72 7.10
CA GLY A 45 12.29 -10.15 6.85
C GLY A 45 12.62 -10.06 5.37
N ALA A 46 13.44 -9.06 5.01
CA ALA A 46 13.74 -8.74 3.62
C ALA A 46 15.13 -8.10 3.48
N GLU A 47 15.71 -8.28 2.29
CA GLU A 47 16.79 -7.43 1.79
C GLU A 47 16.19 -6.49 0.75
N THR A 48 16.21 -5.19 1.02
CA THR A 48 15.59 -4.15 0.18
C THR A 48 16.45 -2.88 0.17
N SER A 49 15.92 -1.77 -0.33
CA SER A 49 16.56 -0.45 -0.35
C SER A 49 15.63 0.60 0.28
N TYR A 50 16.21 1.72 0.70
CA TYR A 50 15.45 2.90 1.11
C TYR A 50 15.81 4.10 0.23
N HIS A 51 14.82 4.78 -0.35
CA HIS A 51 15.02 5.94 -1.21
C HIS A 51 14.00 7.05 -0.92
N ASN A 52 14.40 8.01 -0.08
CA ASN A 52 13.64 9.23 0.15
C ASN A 52 14.25 10.40 -0.64
N ARG A 53 13.53 10.84 -1.68
CA ARG A 53 13.99 11.93 -2.56
C ARG A 53 13.92 13.30 -1.87
N ASP A 54 12.93 13.53 -1.03
CA ASP A 54 12.72 14.82 -0.36
C ASP A 54 13.80 15.11 0.68
N LEU A 55 14.27 14.06 1.36
CA LEU A 55 15.39 14.11 2.30
C LEU A 55 16.76 13.90 1.63
N ASN A 56 16.79 13.64 0.31
CA ASN A 56 18.00 13.26 -0.45
C ASN A 56 18.79 12.15 0.27
N MET A 57 18.08 11.13 0.74
CA MET A 57 18.60 10.02 1.52
C MET A 57 18.37 8.72 0.76
N ALA A 58 19.44 7.95 0.60
CA ALA A 58 19.39 6.63 -0.02
C ALA A 58 20.24 5.64 0.76
N ILE A 59 19.70 4.45 0.99
CA ILE A 59 20.42 3.29 1.53
C ILE A 59 20.18 2.14 0.56
N ASP A 60 21.24 1.73 -0.15
CA ASP A 60 21.14 0.71 -1.20
C ASP A 60 20.86 -0.69 -0.67
N THR A 61 21.10 -0.93 0.62
CA THR A 61 20.85 -2.22 1.27
C THR A 61 20.33 -2.01 2.69
N VAL A 62 19.06 -2.32 2.88
CA VAL A 62 18.38 -2.41 4.17
C VAL A 62 18.07 -3.87 4.43
N LEU A 63 18.65 -4.42 5.49
CA LEU A 63 18.34 -5.74 5.98
C LEU A 63 17.30 -5.60 7.09
N VAL A 64 16.08 -6.08 6.83
CA VAL A 64 14.99 -6.17 7.79
C VAL A 64 14.96 -7.60 8.30
N GLU A 65 15.07 -7.76 9.61
CA GLU A 65 15.00 -9.07 10.26
C GLU A 65 13.55 -9.55 10.38
N ASP A 66 13.37 -10.87 10.51
CA ASP A 66 12.07 -11.47 10.82
C ASP A 66 11.47 -10.82 12.09
N SER A 67 10.22 -10.41 11.99
CA SER A 67 9.53 -9.67 13.05
C SER A 67 9.16 -10.54 14.25
N GLY A 68 9.12 -11.86 14.09
CA GLY A 68 8.77 -12.84 15.11
C GLY A 68 7.29 -12.86 15.51
N PHE A 69 6.40 -12.18 14.79
CA PHE A 69 4.96 -12.20 15.07
C PHE A 69 4.34 -13.54 14.68
N SER A 70 3.36 -14.01 15.47
CA SER A 70 2.63 -15.22 15.13
C SER A 70 1.63 -14.97 14.00
N SER A 71 1.26 -16.01 13.24
CA SER A 71 0.24 -15.90 12.19
C SER A 71 -1.12 -15.43 12.73
N THR A 72 -1.44 -15.74 14.00
CA THR A 72 -2.64 -15.25 14.69
C THR A 72 -2.58 -13.73 14.89
N ASP A 73 -1.44 -13.22 15.34
CA ASP A 73 -1.23 -11.78 15.54
C ASP A 73 -1.27 -11.04 14.21
N ILE A 74 -0.57 -11.55 13.19
CA ILE A 74 -0.55 -10.98 11.83
C ILE A 74 -1.99 -10.89 11.27
N SER A 75 -2.78 -11.95 11.42
CA SER A 75 -4.18 -11.96 10.96
C SER A 75 -5.03 -10.91 11.69
N LEU A 76 -4.79 -10.73 12.99
CA LEU A 76 -5.49 -9.71 13.78
C LEU A 76 -5.08 -8.29 13.37
N ILE A 77 -3.79 -8.05 13.16
CA ILE A 77 -3.25 -6.76 12.69
C ILE A 77 -3.87 -6.38 11.34
N VAL A 78 -3.83 -7.29 10.36
CA VAL A 78 -4.44 -7.09 9.03
C VAL A 78 -5.92 -6.75 9.17
N LYS A 79 -6.66 -7.48 10.02
CA LYS A 79 -8.08 -7.21 10.24
C LYS A 79 -8.31 -5.81 10.80
N VAL A 80 -7.58 -5.41 11.84
CA VAL A 80 -7.74 -4.10 12.50
C VAL A 80 -7.41 -2.96 11.54
N LEU A 81 -6.34 -3.09 10.74
CA LEU A 81 -5.96 -2.07 9.76
C LEU A 81 -7.01 -1.91 8.66
N ASN A 82 -7.56 -3.02 8.13
CA ASN A 82 -8.64 -2.96 7.15
C ASN A 82 -9.92 -2.32 7.74
N GLU A 83 -10.28 -2.62 8.99
CA GLU A 83 -11.39 -1.96 9.68
C GLU A 83 -11.16 -0.45 9.88
N GLN A 84 -9.90 -0.03 10.08
CA GLN A 84 -9.54 1.37 10.31
C GLN A 84 -9.51 2.21 9.02
N PHE A 85 -9.01 1.67 7.91
CA PHE A 85 -8.84 2.42 6.66
C PHE A 85 -10.06 2.32 5.73
N GLY A 86 -10.92 1.32 5.91
CA GLY A 86 -12.11 1.15 5.08
C GLY A 86 -11.79 0.61 3.69
N ASP A 87 -12.69 0.85 2.73
CA ASP A 87 -12.63 0.18 1.43
C ASP A 87 -11.57 0.75 0.48
N ASP A 88 -11.04 1.95 0.72
CA ASP A 88 -10.08 2.61 -0.18
C ASP A 88 -8.67 2.01 -0.12
N VAL A 89 -8.33 1.32 0.98
CA VAL A 89 -7.02 0.69 1.21
C VAL A 89 -7.22 -0.73 1.72
N VAL A 90 -6.57 -1.69 1.07
CA VAL A 90 -6.63 -3.10 1.45
C VAL A 90 -5.27 -3.55 1.95
N PHE A 91 -5.21 -3.96 3.22
CA PHE A 91 -4.02 -4.56 3.81
C PHE A 91 -4.02 -6.07 3.63
N THR A 92 -2.84 -6.62 3.30
CA THR A 92 -2.61 -8.06 3.19
C THR A 92 -1.25 -8.43 3.74
N ALA A 93 -1.14 -9.60 4.39
CA ALA A 93 0.15 -10.22 4.72
C ALA A 93 0.55 -11.32 3.71
N GLU A 94 -0.31 -11.59 2.72
CA GLU A 94 0.03 -12.45 1.58
C GLU A 94 0.57 -11.59 0.44
N LEU A 95 1.76 -11.93 -0.05
CA LEU A 95 2.41 -11.24 -1.15
C LEU A 95 1.50 -11.20 -2.40
N PRO A 96 1.14 -10.01 -2.91
CA PRO A 96 0.33 -9.88 -4.11
C PRO A 96 1.01 -10.50 -5.34
N LYS A 97 0.24 -11.24 -6.15
CA LYS A 97 0.75 -11.94 -7.34
C LYS A 97 0.80 -11.07 -8.60
N ALA A 98 0.07 -9.96 -8.61
CA ALA A 98 -0.07 -9.04 -9.74
C ALA A 98 -0.60 -7.69 -9.24
N GLY A 99 -0.45 -6.65 -10.08
CA GLY A 99 -0.80 -5.28 -9.72
C GLY A 99 0.33 -4.55 -9.01
N GLU A 100 0.21 -3.23 -8.92
CA GLU A 100 1.07 -2.40 -8.06
C GLU A 100 0.55 -2.45 -6.62
N TYR A 101 1.47 -2.44 -5.68
CA TYR A 101 1.17 -2.41 -4.25
C TYR A 101 2.33 -1.77 -3.51
N SER A 102 2.00 -1.06 -2.43
CA SER A 102 2.99 -0.55 -1.48
C SER A 102 3.45 -1.67 -0.55
N THR A 103 4.69 -1.60 -0.08
CA THR A 103 5.20 -2.55 0.93
C THR A 103 5.50 -1.84 2.23
N VAL A 104 4.98 -2.35 3.34
CA VAL A 104 5.44 -2.00 4.68
C VAL A 104 6.31 -3.16 5.17
N TYR A 105 7.60 -2.92 5.33
CA TYR A 105 8.53 -3.88 5.92
C TYR A 105 8.49 -3.77 7.44
N ILE A 106 8.11 -4.85 8.12
CA ILE A 106 8.01 -4.92 9.58
C ILE A 106 9.12 -5.82 10.10
N GLY A 107 10.00 -5.25 10.93
CA GLY A 107 11.04 -5.99 11.59
C GLY A 107 12.20 -5.09 12.05
N PRO A 108 13.04 -5.59 12.97
CA PRO A 108 14.25 -4.88 13.38
C PRO A 108 15.18 -4.60 12.19
N THR A 109 15.84 -3.44 12.21
CA THR A 109 16.95 -3.14 11.30
C THR A 109 17.91 -2.15 11.94
N GLU A 110 19.20 -2.29 11.67
CA GLU A 110 20.22 -1.34 12.12
C GLU A 110 20.49 -0.23 11.09
N ALA A 111 19.90 -0.32 9.88
CA ALA A 111 20.22 0.56 8.75
C ALA A 111 20.00 2.06 9.05
N PHE A 112 19.04 2.37 9.92
CA PHE A 112 18.65 3.76 10.24
C PHE A 112 19.23 4.28 11.55
N ARG A 113 19.99 3.46 12.30
CA ARG A 113 20.42 3.78 13.66
C ARG A 113 21.33 5.01 13.75
N SER A 114 22.10 5.30 12.70
CA SER A 114 22.93 6.51 12.64
C SER A 114 22.14 7.81 12.43
N TYR A 115 20.88 7.71 12.01
CA TYR A 115 20.02 8.85 11.70
C TYR A 115 19.09 9.22 12.86
N GLY A 116 18.87 8.32 13.81
CA GLY A 116 18.04 8.57 14.99
C GLY A 116 17.43 7.31 15.59
N ALA A 117 16.54 7.52 16.56
CA ALA A 117 15.68 6.49 17.11
C ALA A 117 14.27 6.67 16.54
N PHE A 118 13.87 5.75 15.67
CA PHE A 118 12.58 5.76 14.99
C PHE A 118 11.84 4.46 15.29
N LEU A 119 10.51 4.50 15.24
CA LEU A 119 9.69 3.28 15.26
C LEU A 119 9.25 2.87 13.85
N GLY A 120 9.24 3.81 12.92
CA GLY A 120 8.96 3.58 11.50
C GLY A 120 9.43 4.77 10.66
N LEU A 121 9.51 4.53 9.35
CA LEU A 121 9.88 5.51 8.33
C LEU A 121 9.22 5.17 6.99
N ALA A 122 8.40 6.06 6.48
CA ALA A 122 7.99 6.06 5.07
C ALA A 122 9.13 6.53 4.13
N GLU A 123 9.17 5.98 2.91
CA GLU A 123 10.07 6.46 1.86
C GLU A 123 9.61 7.81 1.31
N THR A 124 8.31 8.03 1.14
CA THR A 124 7.76 9.29 0.65
C THR A 124 6.54 9.79 1.44
N ILE A 125 6.13 11.03 1.16
CA ILE A 125 4.84 11.58 1.56
C ILE A 125 4.00 11.69 0.28
N ASP A 126 3.21 10.67 -0.01
CA ASP A 126 2.50 10.52 -1.28
C ASP A 126 1.10 11.15 -1.23
N VAL A 127 1.05 12.45 -1.52
CA VAL A 127 -0.19 13.21 -1.56
C VAL A 127 -1.05 12.76 -2.73
N GLY A 128 -2.15 12.08 -2.41
CA GLY A 128 -3.12 11.63 -3.41
C GLY A 128 -2.89 10.20 -3.90
N ASN A 129 -1.98 9.45 -3.27
CA ASN A 129 -1.68 8.06 -3.62
C ASN A 129 -1.25 7.92 -5.10
N GLU A 130 -0.28 8.76 -5.54
CA GLU A 130 0.25 8.74 -6.92
C GLU A 130 1.31 7.65 -7.12
N ILE A 131 1.91 7.14 -6.04
CA ILE A 131 2.99 6.15 -6.02
C ILE A 131 2.47 4.83 -5.44
N HIS A 132 1.82 4.05 -6.30
CA HIS A 132 1.19 2.79 -5.91
C HIS A 132 2.15 1.66 -5.50
N ASN A 133 3.46 1.88 -5.61
CA ASN A 133 4.53 0.95 -5.23
C ASN A 133 5.52 1.54 -4.20
N ASP A 134 5.08 2.52 -3.41
CA ASP A 134 5.91 3.12 -2.36
C ASP A 134 6.20 2.16 -1.20
N ASN A 135 7.30 2.37 -0.47
CA ASN A 135 7.62 1.57 0.70
C ASN A 135 7.62 2.36 2.01
N ALA A 136 7.38 1.63 3.08
CA ALA A 136 7.58 2.10 4.43
C ALA A 136 8.22 1.01 5.29
N PHE A 137 8.77 1.42 6.41
CA PHE A 137 9.47 0.54 7.34
C PHE A 137 8.92 0.72 8.75
N VAL A 138 8.79 -0.37 9.50
CA VAL A 138 8.38 -0.38 10.90
C VAL A 138 9.36 -1.23 11.69
N PHE A 139 10.11 -0.61 12.59
CA PHE A 139 11.26 -1.18 13.29
C PHE A 139 10.89 -1.94 14.58
N LEU A 140 9.71 -2.55 14.58
CA LEU A 140 9.16 -3.29 15.72
C LEU A 140 9.21 -4.79 15.48
N ASN A 141 9.16 -5.56 16.56
CA ASN A 141 9.09 -7.01 16.56
C ASN A 141 8.04 -7.50 17.57
N SER A 142 7.89 -8.81 17.72
CA SER A 142 6.87 -9.44 18.56
C SER A 142 6.95 -9.15 20.06
N SER A 143 7.98 -8.43 20.52
CA SER A 143 8.01 -7.90 21.89
C SER A 143 7.17 -6.63 22.07
N ALA A 144 6.80 -5.95 20.98
CA ALA A 144 5.93 -4.78 21.01
C ALA A 144 4.47 -5.18 21.25
N SER A 145 3.69 -4.26 21.83
CA SER A 145 2.24 -4.45 21.91
C SER A 145 1.61 -4.36 20.52
N LEU A 146 0.53 -5.13 20.30
CA LEU A 146 -0.21 -5.08 19.03
C LEU A 146 -0.77 -3.68 18.74
N ASP A 147 -1.24 -2.98 19.77
CA ASP A 147 -1.77 -1.61 19.64
C ASP A 147 -0.68 -0.64 19.16
N THR A 148 0.53 -0.76 19.72
CA THR A 148 1.69 0.03 19.26
C THR A 148 2.02 -0.29 17.81
N LEU A 149 2.09 -1.58 17.45
CA LEU A 149 2.42 -1.98 16.10
C LEU A 149 1.39 -1.47 15.08
N VAL A 150 0.11 -1.70 15.32
CA VAL A 150 -0.99 -1.22 14.46
C VAL A 150 -0.91 0.29 14.31
N SER A 151 -0.68 1.01 15.41
CA SER A 151 -0.59 2.48 15.37
C SER A 151 0.57 2.96 14.50
N VAL A 152 1.73 2.29 14.55
CA VAL A 152 2.90 2.69 13.76
C VAL A 152 2.69 2.33 12.28
N ILE A 153 2.20 1.12 11.97
CA ILE A 153 1.86 0.74 10.58
C ILE A 153 0.87 1.75 10.00
N ALA A 154 -0.21 2.05 10.72
CA ALA A 154 -1.21 3.02 10.27
C ALA A 154 -0.63 4.42 10.05
N HIS A 155 0.34 4.84 10.88
CA HIS A 155 1.01 6.12 10.72
C HIS A 155 1.82 6.17 9.42
N GLU A 156 2.70 5.19 9.21
CA GLU A 156 3.55 5.15 8.02
C GLU A 156 2.73 4.94 6.74
N THR A 157 1.69 4.11 6.77
CA THR A 157 0.78 3.96 5.62
C THR A 157 0.05 5.26 5.31
N ALA A 158 -0.30 6.07 6.30
CA ALA A 158 -0.94 7.36 6.05
C ALA A 158 0.00 8.37 5.37
N HIS A 159 1.32 8.24 5.53
CA HIS A 159 2.29 9.01 4.75
C HIS A 159 2.25 8.64 3.27
N ILE A 160 2.29 7.34 2.96
CA ILE A 160 2.42 6.84 1.58
C ILE A 160 1.09 6.69 0.83
N VAL A 161 -0.06 6.92 1.48
CA VAL A 161 -1.37 6.85 0.80
C VAL A 161 -2.12 8.18 0.84
N TYR A 162 -2.04 8.90 1.96
CA TYR A 162 -2.80 10.13 2.16
C TYR A 162 -1.92 11.37 2.17
N GLY A 163 -0.61 11.23 1.96
CA GLY A 163 0.36 12.32 1.97
C GLY A 163 0.33 13.14 3.25
N ARG A 164 0.06 12.50 4.40
CA ARG A 164 -0.05 13.23 5.66
C ARG A 164 1.32 13.66 6.17
N ASP A 165 1.75 14.87 5.89
CA ASP A 165 2.99 15.40 6.48
C ASP A 165 2.80 15.78 7.96
N HIS A 166 3.53 15.12 8.85
CA HIS A 166 3.61 15.49 10.27
C HIS A 166 5.06 15.66 10.74
N GLY A 167 6.03 15.89 9.84
CA GLY A 167 7.42 16.20 10.21
C GLY A 167 8.12 15.15 11.09
N GLY A 168 7.70 13.89 11.05
CA GLY A 168 8.28 12.79 11.84
C GLY A 168 7.78 12.67 13.29
N GLU A 169 6.69 13.33 13.68
CA GLU A 169 6.16 13.21 15.04
C GLU A 169 5.27 11.97 15.24
N CYS A 170 5.88 10.80 15.44
CA CYS A 170 5.18 9.57 15.82
C CYS A 170 4.76 9.48 17.31
N LEU A 171 4.69 10.59 18.08
CA LEU A 171 4.54 10.51 19.55
C LEU A 171 3.31 11.18 20.18
N GLN A 172 2.53 12.01 19.48
CA GLN A 172 1.51 12.81 20.19
C GLN A 172 0.19 12.07 20.50
N ARG A 173 -0.08 10.88 19.95
CA ARG A 173 -1.31 10.14 20.28
C ARG A 173 -1.22 9.30 21.57
N PHE A 174 -0.05 9.23 22.20
CA PHE A 174 0.17 8.51 23.48
C PHE A 174 0.58 9.44 24.64
N ALA A 175 0.40 10.77 24.48
CA ALA A 175 0.72 11.76 25.53
C ALA A 175 -0.51 12.16 26.41
N SER A 176 -1.60 11.42 26.34
CA SER A 176 -2.80 11.56 27.21
C SER A 176 -3.52 10.21 27.16
N ASP A 177 -3.60 9.41 28.23
CA ASP A 177 -3.82 9.69 29.65
C ASP A 177 -3.02 8.75 30.58
#